data_AF-A0A263E0S7-F1
#
_entry.id   AF-A0A263E0S7-F1
#
_cell.length_a   1.000
_cell.length_b   1.000
_cell.length_c   1.000
_cell.angle_alpha   90.00
_cell.angle_beta   90.00
_cell.angle_gamma   90.00
#
_symmetry.space_group_name_H-M   'P 1'
#
loop_
_entity.id
_entity.type
_entity.pdbx_description
1 polymer ?
#
loop_
_entity_poly.entity_id
_entity_poly.type
_entity_poly.pdbx_seq_one_letter_code
_entity_poly.pdbx_strand_id
1 'polypeptide(L)'
;MDRETVTLSGAPETLLATLYGRALDSRASRSILHDDAAERAVRRIDYDFRRTGITATTAAGVALRARQLDGWTRQFLAAHPEATVLHLACGLDTRAQRLAAGPSVRWVDVDHPEVIALRERLLDPPEGDYRMVAASVTDEGWLDDVPADRPTVAVFEGLTMYLRKSDGRRLIERITGRFPSGELLFDCYGTAGIRLQKLVPAVRRSGATLHWAIDDPCELEGWQDGLVLTDALRSVDMPGMDLLPRAGRVQMAVLARMPGLRDVGRILRYRF
;
A
#
# COMPACT_ATOMS: atom_id res chain seq x y z
N MET A 1 10.29 -11.63 26.11
CA MET A 1 9.02 -11.58 25.36
C MET A 1 9.09 -12.66 24.31
N ASP A 2 8.14 -13.59 24.35
CA ASP A 2 8.02 -14.65 23.36
C ASP A 2 7.68 -14.04 21.99
N ARG A 3 8.23 -14.60 20.92
CA ARG A 3 7.97 -14.14 19.56
C ARG A 3 6.60 -14.62 19.07
N GLU A 4 5.93 -13.79 18.29
CA GLU A 4 4.61 -14.08 17.71
C GLU A 4 4.74 -15.12 16.59
N THR A 5 4.01 -16.23 16.69
CA THR A 5 3.88 -17.19 15.59
C THR A 5 2.86 -16.67 14.59
N VAL A 6 3.23 -16.65 13.30
CA VAL A 6 2.36 -16.16 12.22
C VAL A 6 1.85 -17.33 11.38
N THR A 7 0.53 -17.48 11.33
CA THR A 7 -0.20 -18.46 10.52
C THR A 7 -1.03 -17.75 9.45
N LEU A 8 -0.35 -17.05 8.54
CA LEU A 8 -0.96 -16.43 7.36
C LEU A 8 -0.70 -17.31 6.13
N SER A 9 -1.66 -17.36 5.21
CA SER A 9 -1.55 -18.09 3.94
C SER A 9 -2.17 -17.27 2.80
N GLY A 10 -1.80 -17.54 1.55
CA GLY A 10 -2.35 -16.81 0.40
C GLY A 10 -1.93 -15.34 0.35
N ALA A 11 -2.82 -14.45 -0.10
CA ALA A 11 -2.52 -13.02 -0.22
C ALA A 11 -2.02 -12.39 1.10
N PRO A 12 -2.61 -12.68 2.28
CA PRO A 12 -2.07 -12.24 3.56
C PRO A 12 -0.61 -12.63 3.82
N GLU A 13 -0.07 -13.74 3.31
CA GLU A 13 1.36 -14.06 3.52
C GLU A 13 2.29 -13.03 2.83
N THR A 14 1.84 -12.40 1.74
CA THR A 14 2.65 -11.41 1.01
C THR A 14 2.99 -10.17 1.84
N LEU A 15 2.19 -9.86 2.87
CA LEU A 15 2.45 -8.72 3.77
C LEU A 15 3.75 -8.88 4.56
N LEU A 16 4.21 -10.12 4.80
CA LEU A 16 5.49 -10.38 5.48
C LEU A 16 6.67 -9.93 4.62
N ALA A 17 6.53 -10.02 3.30
CA ALA A 17 7.55 -9.56 2.36
C ALA A 17 7.65 -8.03 2.35
N THR A 18 6.53 -7.31 2.33
CA THR A 18 6.54 -5.84 2.34
C THR A 18 6.98 -5.29 3.71
N LEU A 19 6.53 -5.90 4.82
CA LEU A 19 7.04 -5.59 6.16
C LEU A 19 8.56 -5.76 6.23
N TYR A 20 9.07 -6.90 5.75
CA TYR A 20 10.51 -7.17 5.77
C TYR A 20 11.30 -6.22 4.85
N GLY A 21 10.73 -5.84 3.71
CA GLY A 21 11.30 -4.81 2.84
C GLY A 21 11.51 -3.48 3.56
N ARG A 22 10.50 -3.00 4.29
CA ARG A 22 10.62 -1.78 5.11
C ARG A 22 11.61 -1.93 6.25
N ALA A 23 11.66 -3.08 6.92
CA ALA A 23 12.66 -3.35 7.96
C ALA A 23 14.10 -3.40 7.43
N LEU A 24 14.32 -3.94 6.23
CA LEU A 24 15.63 -3.92 5.58
C LEU A 24 16.04 -2.52 5.15
N ASP A 25 15.09 -1.72 4.66
CA ASP A 25 15.31 -0.30 4.38
C ASP A 25 15.66 0.50 5.64
N SER A 26 14.96 0.28 6.76
CA SER A 26 15.26 0.96 8.04
C SER A 26 16.69 0.71 8.52
N ARG A 27 17.21 -0.50 8.30
CA ARG A 27 18.58 -0.89 8.67
C ARG A 27 19.64 -0.39 7.69
N ALA A 28 19.25 0.10 6.52
CA ALA A 28 20.19 0.53 5.50
C ALA A 28 20.87 1.85 5.91
N SER A 29 22.15 1.99 5.55
CA SER A 29 22.89 3.24 5.82
C SER A 29 22.30 4.46 5.11
N ARG A 30 21.55 4.23 4.03
CA ARG A 30 20.77 5.24 3.29
C ARG A 30 19.30 4.83 3.29
N SER A 31 18.70 4.72 4.47
CA SER A 31 17.29 4.40 4.63
C SER A 31 16.40 5.44 3.93
N ILE A 32 15.32 4.97 3.31
CA ILE A 32 14.39 5.78 2.52
C ILE A 32 13.20 6.21 3.36
N LEU A 33 12.67 5.31 4.20
CA LEU A 33 11.51 5.55 5.06
C LEU A 33 11.87 5.79 6.53
N HIS A 34 13.01 5.28 7.00
CA HIS A 34 13.34 5.24 8.42
C HIS A 34 12.24 4.58 9.27
N ASP A 35 11.73 3.43 8.80
CA ASP A 35 10.60 2.73 9.40
C ASP A 35 11.03 1.82 10.58
N ASP A 36 11.37 2.45 11.70
CA ASP A 36 11.80 1.74 12.91
C ASP A 36 10.70 0.85 13.49
N ALA A 37 9.43 1.21 13.28
CA ALA A 37 8.29 0.41 13.72
C ALA A 37 8.23 -0.93 12.96
N ALA A 38 8.45 -0.92 11.65
CA ALA A 38 8.55 -2.14 10.85
C ALA A 38 9.73 -3.01 11.30
N GLU A 39 10.89 -2.40 11.58
CA GLU A 39 12.04 -3.14 12.10
C GLU A 39 11.72 -3.82 13.44
N ARG A 40 11.09 -3.10 14.39
CA ARG A 40 10.67 -3.66 15.68
C ARG A 40 9.68 -4.80 15.49
N ALA A 41 8.68 -4.64 14.62
CA ALA A 41 7.70 -5.69 14.34
C ALA A 41 8.36 -6.96 13.78
N VAL A 42 9.31 -6.85 12.83
CA VAL A 42 10.07 -8.00 12.30
C VAL A 42 10.82 -8.75 13.40
N ARG A 43 11.38 -8.06 14.39
CA ARG A 43 12.11 -8.71 15.50
C ARG A 43 11.19 -9.49 16.44
N ARG A 44 9.89 -9.15 16.47
CA ARG A 44 8.86 -9.76 17.32
C ARG A 44 8.19 -10.97 16.66
N ILE A 45 8.35 -11.17 15.36
CA ILE A 45 7.74 -12.29 14.62
C ILE A 45 8.70 -13.48 14.58
N ASP A 46 8.21 -14.68 14.92
CA ASP A 46 8.93 -15.94 14.71
C ASP A 46 8.73 -16.45 13.28
N TYR A 47 9.47 -15.88 12.35
CA TYR A 47 9.42 -16.25 10.92
C TYR A 47 10.80 -16.14 10.28
N ASP A 48 11.14 -17.10 9.41
CA ASP A 48 12.34 -17.00 8.58
C ASP A 48 12.11 -16.05 7.40
N PHE A 49 12.34 -14.76 7.62
CA PHE A 49 12.15 -13.72 6.62
C PHE A 49 13.01 -13.88 5.36
N ARG A 50 14.06 -14.70 5.37
CA ARG A 50 14.82 -15.03 4.14
C ARG A 50 13.93 -15.77 3.12
N ARG A 51 12.88 -16.45 3.59
CA ARG A 51 11.86 -17.10 2.75
C ARG A 51 11.03 -16.13 1.94
N THR A 52 11.00 -14.84 2.25
CA THR A 52 10.32 -13.83 1.42
C THR A 52 11.03 -13.57 0.09
N GLY A 53 12.34 -13.78 0.03
CA GLY A 53 13.16 -13.49 -1.15
C GLY A 53 13.40 -12.00 -1.41
N ILE A 54 13.10 -11.13 -0.45
CA ILE A 54 13.40 -9.70 -0.55
C ILE A 54 14.92 -9.49 -0.55
N THR A 55 15.37 -8.77 -1.57
CA THR A 55 16.73 -8.25 -1.75
C THR A 55 16.81 -6.79 -1.33
N ALA A 56 18.03 -6.23 -1.22
CA ALA A 56 18.21 -4.79 -0.98
C ALA A 56 17.53 -3.92 -2.04
N THR A 57 17.54 -4.34 -3.31
CA THR A 57 16.87 -3.62 -4.41
C THR A 57 15.35 -3.61 -4.24
N THR A 58 14.75 -4.78 -3.94
CA THR A 58 13.30 -4.87 -3.74
C THR A 58 12.85 -4.20 -2.44
N ALA A 59 13.68 -4.24 -1.39
CA ALA A 59 13.44 -3.51 -0.14
C ALA A 59 13.38 -1.99 -0.40
N ALA A 60 14.36 -1.45 -1.11
CA ALA A 60 14.36 -0.04 -1.51
C ALA A 60 13.18 0.30 -2.43
N GLY A 61 12.76 -0.61 -3.32
CA GLY A 61 11.55 -0.45 -4.13
C GLY A 61 10.26 -0.38 -3.31
N VAL A 62 10.10 -1.25 -2.31
CA VAL A 62 8.99 -1.21 -1.34
C VAL A 62 9.00 0.12 -0.60
N ALA A 63 10.17 0.55 -0.12
CA ALA A 63 10.30 1.80 0.62
C ALA A 63 10.02 3.05 -0.25
N LEU A 64 10.46 3.08 -1.50
CA LEU A 64 10.16 4.17 -2.44
C LEU A 64 8.66 4.27 -2.74
N ARG A 65 7.99 3.13 -2.96
CA ARG A 65 6.54 3.11 -3.20
C ARG A 65 5.77 3.66 -1.99
N ALA A 66 6.07 3.15 -0.80
CA ALA A 66 5.46 3.62 0.43
C ALA A 66 5.76 5.12 0.66
N ARG A 67 7.00 5.58 0.39
CA ARG A 67 7.36 7.00 0.52
C ARG A 67 6.58 7.90 -0.44
N GLN A 68 6.30 7.43 -1.65
CA GLN A 68 5.48 8.19 -2.60
C GLN A 68 4.05 8.37 -2.09
N LEU A 69 3.42 7.26 -1.64
CA LEU A 69 2.07 7.29 -1.08
C LEU A 69 2.01 8.13 0.21
N ASP A 70 3.02 8.04 1.06
CA ASP A 70 3.18 8.88 2.24
C ASP A 70 3.29 10.36 1.89
N GLY A 71 4.04 10.68 0.83
CA GLY A 71 4.21 12.05 0.34
C GLY A 71 2.87 12.65 -0.07
N TRP A 72 2.08 11.93 -0.86
CA TRP A 72 0.73 12.36 -1.24
C TRP A 72 -0.22 12.41 -0.04
N THR A 73 -0.15 11.45 0.88
CA THR A 73 -0.96 11.49 2.11
C THR A 73 -0.63 12.74 2.94
N ARG A 74 0.66 13.07 3.11
CA ARG A 74 1.07 14.30 3.82
C ARG A 74 0.61 15.56 3.10
N GLN A 75 0.64 15.59 1.76
CA GLN A 75 0.13 16.73 0.99
C GLN A 75 -1.37 16.93 1.23
N PHE A 76 -2.15 15.84 1.21
CA PHE A 76 -3.57 15.89 1.52
C PHE A 76 -3.83 16.40 2.94
N LEU A 77 -3.14 15.85 3.94
CA LEU A 77 -3.30 16.26 5.34
C LEU A 77 -2.85 17.70 5.60
N ALA A 78 -1.87 18.21 4.85
CA ALA A 78 -1.46 19.60 4.93
C ALA A 78 -2.53 20.55 4.36
N ALA A 79 -3.26 20.12 3.32
CA ALA A 79 -4.39 20.88 2.75
C ALA A 79 -5.67 20.74 3.57
N HIS A 80 -5.82 19.63 4.31
CA HIS A 80 -7.00 19.30 5.10
C HIS A 80 -6.59 18.89 6.54
N PRO A 81 -6.40 19.87 7.45
CA PRO A 81 -6.00 19.59 8.83
C PRO A 81 -7.02 18.76 9.64
N GLU A 82 -8.29 18.82 9.24
CA GLU A 82 -9.35 17.92 9.70
C GLU A 82 -9.76 17.00 8.55
N ALA A 83 -9.35 15.74 8.65
CA ALA A 83 -9.49 14.77 7.56
C ALA A 83 -9.68 13.34 8.08
N THR A 84 -10.15 12.46 7.21
CA THR A 84 -10.16 11.00 7.42
C THR A 84 -9.11 10.37 6.52
N VAL A 85 -8.29 9.48 7.06
CA VAL A 85 -7.42 8.58 6.31
C VAL A 85 -8.03 7.19 6.36
N LEU A 86 -8.38 6.64 5.21
CA LEU A 86 -8.74 5.24 5.04
C LEU A 86 -7.52 4.48 4.54
N HIS A 87 -6.95 3.60 5.36
CA HIS A 87 -5.80 2.79 4.99
C HIS A 87 -6.28 1.37 4.78
N LEU A 88 -6.47 1.03 3.50
CA LEU A 88 -7.20 -0.16 3.07
C LEU A 88 -6.24 -1.29 2.72
N ALA A 89 -6.56 -2.49 3.17
CA ALA A 89 -5.62 -3.62 3.23
C ALA A 89 -4.29 -3.20 3.89
N CYS A 90 -4.42 -2.59 5.08
CA CYS A 90 -3.32 -1.92 5.78
C CYS A 90 -2.16 -2.85 6.14
N GLY A 91 -2.38 -4.16 6.20
CA GLY A 91 -1.39 -5.15 6.54
C GLY A 91 -0.65 -4.83 7.84
N LEU A 92 0.65 -5.06 7.81
CA LEU A 92 1.61 -4.61 8.82
C LEU A 92 2.36 -3.34 8.35
N ASP A 93 1.69 -2.47 7.60
CA ASP A 93 2.24 -1.16 7.23
C ASP A 93 2.10 -0.18 8.41
N THR A 94 3.19 0.47 8.76
CA THR A 94 3.31 1.37 9.92
C THR A 94 3.03 2.84 9.57
N ARG A 95 2.27 3.10 8.49
CA ARG A 95 1.98 4.44 7.98
C ARG A 95 1.37 5.34 9.05
N ALA A 96 0.43 4.79 9.83
CA ALA A 96 -0.21 5.49 10.93
C ALA A 96 0.82 5.97 11.99
N GLN A 97 1.82 5.13 12.30
CA GLN A 97 2.89 5.45 13.26
C GLN A 97 3.88 6.49 12.70
N ARG A 98 4.30 6.36 11.42
CA ARG A 98 5.34 7.23 10.85
C ARG A 98 4.82 8.55 10.27
N LEU A 99 3.54 8.65 9.93
CA LEU A 99 2.95 9.91 9.48
C LEU A 99 2.52 10.81 10.64
N ALA A 100 2.15 10.23 11.78
CA ALA A 100 1.73 10.97 12.98
C ALA A 100 0.77 12.12 12.62
N ALA A 101 -0.38 11.76 12.05
CA ALA A 101 -1.27 12.68 11.32
C ALA A 101 -1.89 13.82 12.16
N GLY A 102 -1.66 13.84 13.47
CA GLY A 102 -2.16 14.87 14.38
C GLY A 102 -3.54 14.56 14.96
N PRO A 103 -3.96 15.29 16.00
CA PRO A 103 -5.13 14.94 16.81
C PRO A 103 -6.48 15.13 16.09
N SER A 104 -6.52 15.94 15.02
CA SER A 104 -7.74 16.22 14.24
C SER A 104 -7.96 15.26 13.07
N VAL A 105 -7.06 14.31 12.86
CA VAL A 105 -7.15 13.32 11.79
C VAL A 105 -7.74 12.03 12.34
N ARG A 106 -8.79 11.55 11.68
CA ARG A 106 -9.31 10.20 11.89
C ARG A 106 -8.52 9.23 11.04
N TRP A 107 -7.94 8.21 11.63
CA TRP A 107 -7.21 7.17 10.92
C TRP A 107 -7.93 5.83 11.06
N VAL A 108 -8.34 5.24 9.93
CA VAL A 108 -9.04 3.96 9.89
C VAL A 108 -8.21 2.95 9.10
N ASP A 109 -7.59 2.02 9.82
CA ASP A 109 -6.92 0.86 9.23
C ASP A 109 -7.97 -0.24 8.98
N VAL A 110 -8.02 -0.78 7.76
CA VAL A 110 -8.99 -1.82 7.35
C VAL A 110 -8.24 -3.01 6.77
N ASP A 111 -8.44 -4.20 7.32
CA ASP A 111 -7.89 -5.45 6.79
C ASP A 111 -8.66 -6.67 7.34
N HIS A 112 -8.34 -7.85 6.82
CA HIS A 112 -8.92 -9.11 7.28
C HIS A 112 -8.73 -9.31 8.79
N PRO A 113 -9.68 -9.97 9.47
CA PRO A 113 -9.64 -10.15 10.92
C PRO A 113 -8.33 -10.74 11.46
N GLU A 114 -7.76 -11.72 10.78
CA GLU A 114 -6.48 -12.33 11.17
C GLU A 114 -5.29 -11.37 11.05
N VAL A 115 -5.34 -10.43 10.11
CA VAL A 115 -4.32 -9.40 9.92
C VAL A 115 -4.45 -8.32 10.98
N ILE A 116 -5.67 -7.85 11.27
CA ILE A 116 -5.93 -6.88 12.34
C ILE A 116 -5.53 -7.46 13.70
N ALA A 117 -5.91 -8.71 14.00
CA ALA A 117 -5.51 -9.37 15.24
C ALA A 117 -3.97 -9.48 15.37
N LEU A 118 -3.25 -9.76 14.28
CA LEU A 118 -1.79 -9.77 14.28
C LEU A 118 -1.21 -8.37 14.47
N ARG A 119 -1.82 -7.35 13.85
CA ARG A 119 -1.43 -5.95 13.97
C ARG A 119 -1.53 -5.47 15.42
N GLU A 120 -2.64 -5.74 16.10
CA GLU A 120 -2.88 -5.42 17.51
C GLU A 120 -1.81 -5.99 18.44
N ARG A 121 -1.32 -7.20 18.15
CA ARG A 121 -0.24 -7.81 18.94
C ARG A 121 1.12 -7.18 18.65
N LEU A 122 1.39 -6.76 17.40
CA LEU A 122 2.72 -6.35 16.94
C LEU A 122 3.01 -4.85 17.00
N LEU A 123 1.99 -4.02 16.79
CA LEU A 123 2.14 -2.59 16.59
C LEU A 123 1.35 -1.82 17.64
N ASP A 124 2.01 -0.86 18.27
CA ASP A 124 1.32 0.07 19.15
C ASP A 124 0.43 0.99 18.29
N PRO A 125 -0.84 1.20 18.68
CA PRO A 125 -1.71 2.13 17.99
C PRO A 125 -1.17 3.56 18.15
N PRO A 126 -1.21 4.41 17.11
CA PRO A 126 -0.88 5.82 17.27
C PRO A 126 -1.91 6.52 18.18
N GLU A 127 -1.52 7.65 18.75
CA GLU A 127 -2.42 8.52 19.51
C GLU A 127 -3.46 9.19 18.58
N GLY A 128 -4.62 9.59 19.14
CA GLY A 128 -5.69 10.30 18.42
C GLY A 128 -6.90 9.43 18.07
N ASP A 129 -7.72 9.87 17.10
CA ASP A 129 -8.87 9.10 16.58
C ASP A 129 -8.38 8.01 15.62
N TYR A 130 -7.80 6.95 16.18
CA TYR A 130 -7.33 5.78 15.43
C TYR A 130 -8.25 4.57 15.65
N ARG A 131 -8.62 3.90 14.57
CA ARG A 131 -9.48 2.71 14.59
C ARG A 131 -8.95 1.64 13.66
N MET A 132 -9.11 0.39 14.07
CA MET A 132 -8.88 -0.79 13.23
C MET A 132 -10.22 -1.46 12.96
N VAL A 133 -10.50 -1.75 11.70
CA VAL A 133 -11.71 -2.42 11.23
C VAL A 133 -11.32 -3.78 10.66
N ALA A 134 -11.71 -4.84 11.36
CA ALA A 134 -11.49 -6.23 10.97
C ALA A 134 -12.54 -6.68 9.94
N ALA A 135 -12.30 -6.38 8.67
CA ALA A 135 -13.20 -6.71 7.55
C ALA A 135 -12.45 -6.80 6.23
N SER A 136 -12.99 -7.54 5.26
CA SER A 136 -12.50 -7.42 3.88
C SER A 136 -12.94 -6.08 3.31
N VAL A 137 -12.05 -5.40 2.59
CA VAL A 137 -12.39 -4.17 1.84
C VAL A 137 -13.49 -4.41 0.79
N THR A 138 -13.72 -5.66 0.38
CA THR A 138 -14.80 -6.05 -0.53
C THR A 138 -16.16 -6.21 0.16
N ASP A 139 -16.19 -6.33 1.48
CA ASP A 139 -17.43 -6.47 2.25
C ASP A 139 -18.19 -5.15 2.27
N GLU A 140 -19.52 -5.19 2.41
CA GLU A 140 -20.36 -4.00 2.27
C GLU A 140 -20.26 -3.06 3.47
N GLY A 141 -20.29 -3.60 4.69
CA GLY A 141 -20.55 -2.83 5.91
C GLY A 141 -19.33 -2.18 6.57
N TRP A 142 -18.10 -2.49 6.16
CA TRP A 142 -16.91 -1.97 6.87
C TRP A 142 -16.83 -0.44 6.83
N LEU A 143 -17.43 0.18 5.82
CA LEU A 143 -17.39 1.62 5.59
C LEU A 143 -18.57 2.36 6.27
N ASP A 144 -19.62 1.64 6.67
CA ASP A 144 -20.88 2.23 7.13
C ASP A 144 -20.74 3.04 8.44
N ASP A 145 -19.84 2.62 9.31
CA ASP A 145 -19.58 3.27 10.60
C ASP A 145 -18.52 4.38 10.52
N VAL A 146 -17.91 4.60 9.35
CA VAL A 146 -16.95 5.69 9.16
C VAL A 146 -17.72 6.98 8.85
N PRO A 147 -17.68 8.02 9.71
CA PRO A 147 -18.41 9.25 9.46
C PRO A 147 -17.90 9.95 8.19
N ALA A 148 -18.82 10.37 7.33
CA ALA A 148 -18.55 11.11 6.10
C ALA A 148 -18.56 12.63 6.32
N ASP A 149 -17.99 13.07 7.45
CA ASP A 149 -18.07 14.45 7.96
C ASP A 149 -16.91 15.35 7.53
N ARG A 150 -15.91 14.82 6.82
CA ARG A 150 -14.67 15.52 6.48
C ARG A 150 -14.02 15.00 5.18
N PRO A 151 -13.14 15.78 4.53
CA PRO A 151 -12.36 15.31 3.38
C PRO A 151 -11.62 14.02 3.70
N THR A 152 -11.59 13.09 2.74
CA THR A 152 -11.06 11.74 2.96
C THR A 152 -9.99 11.35 1.97
N VAL A 153 -8.86 10.83 2.44
CA VAL A 153 -7.84 10.20 1.60
C VAL A 153 -7.85 8.69 1.82
N ALA A 154 -8.10 7.93 0.76
CA ALA A 154 -8.02 6.48 0.77
C ALA A 154 -6.70 6.01 0.18
N VAL A 155 -5.91 5.30 0.99
CA VAL A 155 -4.61 4.74 0.61
C VAL A 155 -4.70 3.22 0.57
N PHE A 156 -4.42 2.62 -0.58
CA PHE A 156 -4.37 1.16 -0.73
C PHE A 156 -3.12 0.73 -1.50
N GLU A 157 -2.11 0.29 -0.74
CA GLU A 157 -0.83 -0.20 -1.26
C GLU A 157 -0.84 -1.73 -1.38
N GLY A 158 -0.53 -2.25 -2.55
CA GLY A 158 -0.46 -3.70 -2.80
C GLY A 158 -1.82 -4.38 -2.75
N LEU A 159 -2.90 -3.68 -3.09
CA LEU A 159 -4.28 -4.22 -3.04
C LEU A 159 -4.87 -4.47 -4.43
N THR A 160 -4.85 -3.47 -5.32
CA THR A 160 -5.69 -3.46 -6.54
C THR A 160 -5.49 -4.69 -7.42
N MET A 161 -4.24 -5.13 -7.57
CA MET A 161 -3.88 -6.30 -8.38
C MET A 161 -4.45 -7.61 -7.84
N TYR A 162 -4.82 -7.70 -6.57
CA TYR A 162 -5.45 -8.88 -5.97
C TYR A 162 -6.99 -8.87 -6.06
N LEU A 163 -7.59 -7.73 -6.38
CA LEU A 163 -9.05 -7.62 -6.55
C LEU A 163 -9.47 -8.09 -7.94
N ARG A 164 -10.72 -8.53 -8.09
CA ARG A 164 -11.37 -8.56 -9.41
C ARG A 164 -11.74 -7.14 -9.81
N LYS A 165 -11.79 -6.85 -11.12
CA LYS A 165 -12.18 -5.51 -11.64
C LYS A 165 -13.52 -5.04 -11.08
N SER A 166 -14.50 -5.94 -10.92
CA SER A 166 -15.81 -5.63 -10.33
C SER A 166 -15.71 -5.17 -8.88
N ASP A 167 -14.88 -5.86 -8.09
CA ASP A 167 -14.72 -5.57 -6.66
C ASP A 167 -13.94 -4.27 -6.46
N GLY A 168 -12.91 -4.04 -7.28
CA GLY A 168 -12.17 -2.78 -7.34
C GLY A 168 -13.04 -1.59 -7.75
N ARG A 169 -13.89 -1.77 -8.77
CA ARG A 169 -14.87 -0.76 -9.18
C ARG A 169 -15.84 -0.41 -8.05
N ARG A 170 -16.44 -1.43 -7.45
CA ARG A 170 -17.36 -1.26 -6.32
C ARG A 170 -16.70 -0.59 -5.12
N LEU A 171 -15.43 -0.91 -4.84
CA LEU A 171 -14.67 -0.27 -3.78
C LEU A 171 -14.50 1.23 -4.05
N ILE A 172 -14.04 1.59 -5.25
CA ILE A 172 -13.85 2.99 -5.65
C ILE A 172 -15.19 3.74 -5.58
N GLU A 173 -16.24 3.25 -6.25
CA GLU A 173 -17.57 3.88 -6.28
C GLU A 173 -18.15 4.11 -4.88
N ARG A 174 -17.99 3.16 -3.94
CA ARG A 174 -18.47 3.33 -2.55
C ARG A 174 -17.72 4.40 -1.79
N ILE A 175 -16.40 4.48 -1.94
CA ILE A 175 -15.61 5.53 -1.26
C ILE A 175 -15.96 6.88 -1.85
N THR A 176 -15.91 7.02 -3.17
CA THR A 176 -16.13 8.29 -3.86
C THR A 176 -17.58 8.76 -3.81
N GLY A 177 -18.54 7.85 -3.67
CA GLY A 177 -19.96 8.17 -3.50
C GLY A 177 -20.37 8.47 -2.05
N ARG A 178 -19.56 8.09 -1.06
CA ARG A 178 -19.87 8.29 0.37
C ARG A 178 -19.31 9.60 0.92
N PHE A 179 -18.06 9.91 0.62
CA PHE A 179 -17.38 11.08 1.20
C PHE A 179 -17.59 12.32 0.33
N PRO A 180 -17.66 13.52 0.95
CA PRO A 180 -18.00 14.75 0.22
C PRO A 180 -16.92 15.22 -0.75
N SER A 181 -15.67 14.86 -0.48
CA SER A 181 -14.49 15.10 -1.33
C SER A 181 -13.31 14.28 -0.83
N GLY A 182 -12.32 14.07 -1.67
CA GLY A 182 -11.15 13.32 -1.26
C GLY A 182 -10.15 12.97 -2.33
N GLU A 183 -9.24 12.07 -1.94
CA GLU A 183 -8.25 11.52 -2.85
C GLU A 183 -8.15 9.99 -2.73
N LEU A 184 -7.86 9.33 -3.85
CA LEU A 184 -7.50 7.90 -3.89
C LEU A 184 -6.02 7.78 -4.23
N LEU A 185 -5.25 7.11 -3.38
CA LEU A 185 -3.80 6.91 -3.51
C LEU A 185 -3.49 5.41 -3.54
N PHE A 186 -3.04 4.88 -4.67
CA PHE A 186 -2.80 3.44 -4.77
C PHE A 186 -1.81 3.07 -5.85
N ASP A 187 -1.24 1.87 -5.74
CA ASP A 187 -0.48 1.26 -6.83
C ASP A 187 -1.30 0.22 -7.58
N CYS A 188 -0.95 0.03 -8.85
CA CYS A 188 -1.59 -0.94 -9.73
C CYS A 188 -0.58 -1.57 -10.68
N TYR A 189 -0.94 -2.73 -11.21
CA TYR A 189 -0.19 -3.40 -12.27
C TYR A 189 -0.90 -3.27 -13.60
N GLY A 190 -0.12 -3.14 -14.67
CA GLY A 190 -0.61 -3.32 -16.04
C GLY A 190 -0.70 -4.80 -16.42
N THR A 191 -1.26 -5.09 -17.60
CA THR A 191 -1.45 -6.46 -18.11
C THR A 191 -0.13 -7.23 -18.17
N ALA A 192 0.97 -6.58 -18.53
CA ALA A 192 2.30 -7.19 -18.51
C ALA A 192 2.70 -7.65 -17.09
N GLY A 193 2.42 -6.84 -16.06
CA GLY A 193 2.68 -7.19 -14.65
C GLY A 193 1.88 -8.40 -14.20
N ILE A 194 0.59 -8.44 -14.54
CA ILE A 194 -0.28 -9.59 -14.24
C ILE A 194 0.19 -10.86 -14.97
N ARG A 195 0.60 -10.77 -16.25
CA ARG A 195 1.14 -11.93 -16.99
C ARG A 195 2.46 -12.44 -16.41
N LEU A 196 3.29 -11.53 -15.92
CA LEU A 196 4.61 -11.84 -15.33
C LEU A 196 4.55 -12.08 -13.82
N GLN A 197 3.36 -12.16 -13.21
CA GLN A 197 3.21 -12.25 -11.75
C GLN A 197 3.98 -13.41 -11.10
N LYS A 198 4.18 -14.54 -11.82
CA LYS A 198 4.96 -15.69 -11.35
C LYS A 198 6.47 -15.40 -11.22
N LEU A 199 6.95 -14.30 -11.79
CA LEU A 199 8.33 -13.83 -11.62
C LEU A 199 8.52 -13.05 -10.32
N VAL A 200 7.44 -12.58 -9.68
CA VAL A 200 7.50 -11.87 -8.40
C VAL A 200 7.62 -12.89 -7.26
N PRO A 201 8.75 -12.95 -6.53
CA PRO A 201 8.96 -14.00 -5.52
C PRO A 201 7.90 -14.01 -4.43
N ALA A 202 7.44 -12.84 -3.96
CA ALA A 202 6.41 -12.73 -2.94
C ALA A 202 5.07 -13.35 -3.38
N VAL A 203 4.64 -13.09 -4.63
CA VAL A 203 3.41 -13.66 -5.20
C VAL A 203 3.57 -15.17 -5.41
N ARG A 204 4.67 -15.60 -6.03
CA ARG A 204 4.91 -17.02 -6.31
C ARG A 204 4.99 -17.86 -5.03
N ARG A 205 5.62 -17.36 -3.97
CA ARG A 205 5.85 -18.12 -2.73
C ARG A 205 4.63 -18.19 -1.84
N SER A 206 3.78 -17.17 -1.85
CA SER A 206 2.51 -17.14 -1.09
C SER A 206 1.37 -17.93 -1.75
N GLY A 207 1.50 -18.26 -3.04
CA GLY A 207 0.43 -18.88 -3.83
C GLY A 207 -0.68 -17.90 -4.22
N ALA A 208 -0.51 -16.60 -3.96
CA ALA A 208 -1.47 -15.59 -4.34
C ALA A 208 -1.56 -15.44 -5.87
N THR A 209 -2.73 -15.01 -6.36
CA THR A 209 -2.97 -14.75 -7.79
C THR A 209 -3.40 -13.30 -7.96
N LEU A 210 -2.81 -12.63 -8.96
CA LEU A 210 -3.17 -11.29 -9.37
C LEU A 210 -4.19 -11.37 -10.51
N HIS A 211 -5.24 -10.54 -10.44
CA HIS A 211 -6.43 -10.64 -11.28
C HIS A 211 -6.67 -9.39 -12.14
N TRP A 212 -6.54 -8.19 -11.55
CA TRP A 212 -6.95 -6.95 -12.20
C TRP A 212 -5.75 -6.13 -12.66
N ALA A 213 -5.70 -5.87 -13.97
CA ALA A 213 -4.78 -4.94 -14.60
C ALA A 213 -5.45 -3.58 -14.87
N ILE A 214 -4.66 -2.51 -14.74
CA ILE A 214 -5.03 -1.14 -15.15
C ILE A 214 -3.96 -0.65 -16.13
N ASP A 215 -4.24 -0.77 -17.43
CA ASP A 215 -3.31 -0.34 -18.48
C ASP A 215 -3.46 1.16 -18.79
N ASP A 216 -4.71 1.65 -18.83
CA ASP A 216 -5.05 3.07 -18.95
C ASP A 216 -5.72 3.57 -17.66
N PRO A 217 -5.01 4.35 -16.82
CA PRO A 217 -5.59 4.96 -15.63
C PRO A 217 -6.80 5.87 -15.93
N CYS A 218 -6.86 6.52 -17.10
CA CYS A 218 -7.96 7.41 -17.42
C CYS A 218 -9.31 6.67 -17.54
N GLU A 219 -9.32 5.35 -17.75
CA GLU A 219 -10.55 4.55 -17.76
C GLU A 219 -11.33 4.60 -16.44
N LEU A 220 -10.66 4.86 -15.32
CA LEU A 220 -11.29 4.90 -14.00
C LEU A 220 -12.11 6.18 -13.80
N GLU A 221 -11.79 7.26 -14.50
CA GLU A 221 -12.53 8.53 -14.41
C GLU A 221 -14.00 8.37 -14.82
N GLY A 222 -14.31 7.38 -15.67
CA GLY A 222 -15.67 7.04 -16.07
C GLY A 222 -16.46 6.18 -15.07
N TRP A 223 -15.91 5.87 -13.89
CA TRP A 223 -16.58 5.01 -12.90
C TRP A 223 -17.49 5.79 -11.96
N GLN A 224 -17.17 7.06 -11.69
CA GLN A 224 -17.95 7.93 -10.82
C GLN A 224 -17.80 9.38 -11.28
N ASP A 225 -18.91 10.12 -11.29
CA ASP A 225 -18.89 11.56 -11.56
C ASP A 225 -17.96 12.28 -10.56
N GLY A 226 -17.08 13.14 -11.08
CA GLY A 226 -16.12 13.91 -10.29
C GLY A 226 -14.77 13.21 -10.03
N LEU A 227 -14.65 11.92 -10.34
CA LEU A 227 -13.37 11.20 -10.22
C LEU A 227 -12.40 11.63 -11.32
N VAL A 228 -11.29 12.25 -10.95
CA VAL A 228 -10.30 12.80 -11.89
C VAL A 228 -8.89 12.34 -11.54
N LEU A 229 -8.18 11.78 -12.53
CA LEU A 229 -6.77 11.41 -12.41
C LEU A 229 -5.91 12.66 -12.31
N THR A 230 -5.11 12.78 -11.25
CA THR A 230 -4.18 13.91 -11.09
C THR A 230 -2.74 13.50 -11.36
N ASP A 231 -2.35 12.28 -10.97
CA ASP A 231 -0.99 11.79 -11.15
C ASP A 231 -1.00 10.30 -11.51
N ALA A 232 -0.14 9.95 -12.47
CA ALA A 232 0.14 8.57 -12.85
C ALA A 232 1.64 8.37 -13.00
N LEU A 233 2.29 7.89 -11.94
CA LEU A 233 3.73 7.66 -11.90
C LEU A 233 4.04 6.21 -12.24
N ARG A 234 4.93 5.96 -13.20
CA ARG A 234 5.45 4.61 -13.42
C ARG A 234 6.38 4.23 -12.27
N SER A 235 6.35 2.97 -11.86
CA SER A 235 7.27 2.46 -10.82
C SER A 235 8.75 2.62 -11.19
N VAL A 236 9.07 2.66 -12.49
CA VAL A 236 10.44 2.87 -12.99
C VAL A 236 10.88 4.33 -13.02
N ASP A 237 9.93 5.27 -12.89
CA ASP A 237 10.16 6.72 -12.98
C ASP A 237 9.85 7.43 -11.63
N MET A 238 9.77 6.68 -10.52
CA MET A 238 9.43 7.24 -9.22
C MET A 238 10.53 8.17 -8.67
N PRO A 239 10.16 9.27 -7.99
CA PRO A 239 11.14 10.10 -7.28
C PRO A 239 12.00 9.28 -6.30
N GLY A 240 13.33 9.39 -6.43
CA GLY A 240 14.29 8.68 -5.59
C GLY A 240 14.89 7.39 -6.17
N MET A 241 14.75 7.14 -7.48
CA MET A 241 15.45 6.00 -8.11
C MET A 241 16.96 6.00 -7.86
N ASP A 242 17.57 7.16 -7.60
CA ASP A 242 18.99 7.30 -7.27
C ASP A 242 19.39 6.67 -5.92
N LEU A 243 18.41 6.42 -5.05
CA LEU A 243 18.55 5.75 -3.75
C LEU A 243 18.60 4.23 -3.86
N LEU A 244 18.20 3.66 -5.01
CA LEU A 244 18.35 2.23 -5.24
C LEU A 244 19.84 1.83 -5.27
N PRO A 245 20.18 0.59 -4.87
CA PRO A 245 21.49 0.03 -5.13
C PRO A 245 21.87 0.13 -6.62
N ARG A 246 23.16 0.23 -6.96
CA ARG A 246 23.64 0.44 -8.34
C ARG A 246 23.03 -0.55 -9.34
N ALA A 247 22.99 -1.84 -8.99
CA ALA A 247 22.38 -2.87 -9.83
C ALA A 247 20.88 -2.63 -10.07
N GLY A 248 20.14 -2.23 -9.03
CA GLY A 248 18.73 -1.86 -9.13
C GLY A 248 18.50 -0.64 -10.03
N ARG A 249 19.36 0.38 -9.96
CA ARG A 249 19.29 1.57 -10.85
C ARG A 249 19.43 1.19 -12.31
N VAL A 250 20.43 0.35 -12.63
CA VAL A 250 20.64 -0.13 -14.00
C VAL A 250 19.45 -0.96 -14.46
N GLN A 251 18.95 -1.88 -13.62
CA GLN A 251 17.78 -2.69 -13.93
C GLN A 251 16.56 -1.81 -14.27
N MET A 252 16.26 -0.80 -13.45
CA MET A 252 15.11 0.08 -13.67
C MET A 252 15.29 0.96 -14.92
N ALA A 253 16.50 1.45 -15.17
CA ALA A 253 16.81 2.22 -16.38
C ALA A 253 16.67 1.40 -17.68
N VAL A 254 16.91 0.09 -17.62
CA VAL A 254 16.65 -0.84 -18.74
C VAL A 254 15.15 -1.04 -18.90
N LEU A 255 14.42 -1.36 -17.82
CA LEU A 255 12.97 -1.57 -17.87
C LEU A 255 12.22 -0.33 -18.39
N ALA A 256 12.65 0.88 -17.99
CA ALA A 256 12.07 2.15 -18.45
C ALA A 256 12.16 2.35 -19.97
N ARG A 257 13.17 1.76 -20.63
CA ARG A 257 13.37 1.83 -22.08
C ARG A 257 12.56 0.78 -22.86
N MET A 258 11.95 -0.18 -22.17
CA MET A 258 11.18 -1.26 -22.77
C MET A 258 9.68 -0.93 -22.73
N PRO A 259 9.02 -0.59 -23.86
CA PRO A 259 7.63 -0.13 -23.86
C PRO A 259 6.65 -1.10 -23.18
N GLY A 260 6.85 -2.41 -23.32
CA GLY A 260 6.00 -3.42 -22.68
C GLY A 260 6.27 -3.65 -21.19
N LEU A 261 7.37 -3.13 -20.63
CA LEU A 261 7.75 -3.35 -19.22
C LEU A 261 7.76 -2.08 -18.37
N ARG A 262 7.94 -0.91 -18.97
CA ARG A 262 7.90 0.38 -18.25
C ARG A 262 6.54 0.68 -17.62
N ASP A 263 5.48 0.07 -18.14
CA ASP A 263 4.10 0.22 -17.71
C ASP A 263 3.62 -0.94 -16.80
N VAL A 264 4.54 -1.81 -16.34
CA VAL A 264 4.22 -2.97 -15.48
C VAL A 264 3.60 -2.55 -14.15
N GLY A 265 4.08 -1.46 -13.55
CA GLY A 265 3.60 -0.96 -12.27
C GLY A 265 3.46 0.56 -12.32
N ARG A 266 2.40 1.05 -11.70
CA ARG A 266 2.14 2.48 -11.54
C ARG A 266 1.69 2.80 -10.11
N ILE A 267 1.88 4.05 -9.71
CA ILE A 267 1.25 4.65 -8.54
C ILE A 267 0.37 5.78 -9.05
N LEU A 268 -0.89 5.75 -8.64
CA LEU A 268 -1.94 6.62 -9.14
C LEU A 268 -2.49 7.48 -8.01
N ARG A 269 -2.83 8.72 -8.36
CA ARG A 269 -3.55 9.68 -7.52
C ARG A 269 -4.78 10.17 -8.27
N TYR A 270 -5.92 10.07 -7.62
CA TYR A 270 -7.17 10.66 -8.09
C TYR A 270 -7.71 11.62 -7.05
N ARG A 271 -8.46 12.62 -7.51
CA ARG A 271 -9.37 13.42 -6.67
C ARG A 271 -10.81 13.07 -6.99
N PHE A 272 -11.70 13.27 -6.01
CA PHE A 272 -13.14 13.17 -6.17
C PHE A 272 -13.85 14.20 -5.27
#